data_AF-A0A3B8ZJU2-F1
#
_entry.id   AF-A0A3B8ZJU2-F1
#
_cell.length_a   1.000
_cell.length_b   1.000
_cell.length_c   1.000
_cell.angle_alpha   90.00
_cell.angle_beta   90.00
_cell.angle_gamma   90.00
#
_symmetry.space_group_name_H-M   'P 1'
#
loop_
_entity.id
_entity.type
_entity.pdbx_description
1 polymer ?
#
loop_
_entity_poly.entity_id
_entity_poly.type
_entity_poly.pdbx_seq_one_letter_code
_entity_poly.pdbx_strand_id
1 'polypeptide(L)'
;MSESLTTPWIHIGECPICGNGLCRLRCCSLPGGRKSLYAMCDECEAIWLQPSTSTEHQFPDSQQPLCPISGGPLYGDDSRWALPSDLPDSGWESEVIIDLPSDCVPDLESLNYATSTDSASTDNSVDITSKDASESESENRSTSTKIDDQTFGQDEPGPGC
;
A
#
# COMPACT_ATOMS: atom_id res chain seq x y z
N MET A 1 1.51 -13.95 22.02
CA MET A 1 1.09 -13.49 20.69
C MET A 1 1.95 -12.29 20.36
N SER A 2 2.84 -12.38 19.36
CA SER A 2 3.69 -11.27 18.97
C SER A 2 2.90 -10.38 18.02
N GLU A 3 2.38 -9.27 18.53
CA GLU A 3 1.74 -8.24 17.71
C GLU A 3 2.78 -7.78 16.67
N SER A 4 2.49 -8.05 15.39
CA SER A 4 3.35 -7.64 14.29
C SER A 4 3.14 -6.15 14.08
N LEU A 5 3.96 -5.33 14.76
CA LEU A 5 3.99 -3.88 14.56
C LEU A 5 4.38 -3.60 13.10
N THR A 6 3.38 -3.31 12.28
CA THR A 6 3.57 -2.91 10.90
C THR A 6 4.24 -1.53 10.89
N THR A 7 5.32 -1.42 10.10
CA THR A 7 6.14 -0.20 10.05
C THR A 7 5.36 0.91 9.34
N PRO A 8 5.29 2.14 9.90
CA PRO A 8 4.58 3.24 9.29
C PRO A 8 5.19 3.65 7.94
N TRP A 9 4.37 4.24 7.10
CA TRP A 9 4.79 4.77 5.80
C TRP A 9 5.10 6.26 5.94
N ILE A 10 6.33 6.65 5.62
CA ILE A 10 6.79 8.04 5.75
C ILE A 10 7.06 8.59 4.35
N HIS A 11 6.38 9.66 3.98
CA HIS A 11 6.43 10.24 2.64
C HIS A 11 6.22 11.76 2.65
N ILE A 12 6.56 12.46 1.55
CA ILE A 12 6.34 13.91 1.36
C ILE A 12 5.21 14.21 0.37
N GLY A 13 4.24 13.29 0.26
CA GLY A 13 3.11 13.37 -0.67
C GLY A 13 3.27 12.52 -1.94
N GLU A 14 2.39 12.79 -2.90
CA GLU A 14 2.32 12.09 -4.19
C GLU A 14 3.43 12.54 -5.15
N CYS A 15 3.84 11.66 -6.04
CA CYS A 15 4.87 11.91 -7.02
C CYS A 15 4.36 12.82 -8.15
N PRO A 16 4.96 14.02 -8.36
CA PRO A 16 4.53 14.91 -9.44
C PRO A 16 4.95 14.41 -10.83
N ILE A 17 5.79 13.38 -10.91
CA ILE A 17 6.30 12.85 -12.18
C ILE A 17 5.37 11.78 -12.76
N CYS A 18 5.00 10.77 -11.96
CA CYS A 18 4.12 9.70 -12.41
C CYS A 18 2.65 9.89 -12.00
N GLY A 19 2.37 10.74 -11.01
CA GLY A 19 1.00 11.01 -10.52
C GLY A 19 0.35 9.86 -9.75
N ASN A 20 1.07 8.76 -9.46
CA ASN A 20 0.52 7.57 -8.80
C ASN A 20 1.30 7.14 -7.56
N GLY A 21 2.64 7.23 -7.59
CA GLY A 21 3.48 6.77 -6.49
C GLY A 21 3.58 7.76 -5.34
N LEU A 22 3.97 7.27 -4.17
CA LEU A 22 4.28 8.10 -3.01
C LEU A 22 5.79 8.40 -2.97
N CYS A 23 6.14 9.65 -2.72
CA CYS A 23 7.52 10.07 -2.51
C CYS A 23 7.96 9.73 -1.08
N ARG A 24 8.36 8.46 -0.88
CA ARG A 24 8.74 7.88 0.40
C ARG A 24 10.18 8.22 0.77
N LEU A 25 10.47 8.35 2.05
CA LEU A 25 11.83 8.67 2.49
C LEU A 25 12.70 7.42 2.57
N ARG A 26 13.93 7.51 2.07
CA ARG A 26 15.02 6.56 2.31
C ARG A 26 16.03 7.16 3.27
N CYS A 27 16.62 6.31 4.09
CA CYS A 27 17.70 6.62 5.01
C CYS A 27 18.97 5.92 4.54
N CYS A 28 20.02 6.71 4.35
CA CYS A 28 21.34 6.20 4.03
C CYS A 28 22.33 6.36 5.19
N SER A 29 23.16 5.33 5.37
CA SER A 29 24.28 5.35 6.32
C SER A 29 25.50 6.04 5.70
N LEU A 30 26.07 6.99 6.43
CA LEU A 30 27.28 7.71 6.04
C LEU A 30 28.46 7.35 6.94
N PRO A 31 29.72 7.51 6.45
CA PRO A 31 30.90 7.36 7.28
C PRO A 31 30.84 8.22 8.54
N GLY A 32 31.26 7.62 9.67
CA GLY A 32 31.18 8.25 10.99
C GLY A 32 29.84 8.07 11.70
N GLY A 33 28.99 7.13 11.26
CA GLY A 33 27.72 6.80 11.93
C GLY A 33 26.62 7.84 11.72
N ARG A 34 26.83 8.78 10.78
CA ARG A 34 25.83 9.78 10.40
C ARG A 34 24.79 9.13 9.50
N LYS A 35 23.58 9.69 9.50
CA LYS A 35 22.50 9.29 8.60
C LYS A 35 22.09 10.49 7.76
N SER A 36 21.58 10.23 6.57
CA SER A 36 20.98 11.26 5.73
C SER A 36 19.75 10.71 5.03
N LEU A 37 18.75 11.57 4.85
CA LEU A 37 17.48 11.22 4.24
C LEU A 37 17.35 11.83 2.85
N TYR A 38 16.62 11.13 1.99
CA TYR A 38 16.17 11.63 0.69
C TYR A 38 14.81 11.01 0.35
N ALA A 39 14.01 11.67 -0.48
CA ALA A 39 12.76 11.10 -0.96
C ALA A 39 13.00 10.33 -2.27
N MET A 40 12.30 9.22 -2.43
CA MET A 40 12.27 8.40 -3.63
C MET A 40 10.82 7.97 -3.88
N CYS A 41 10.35 8.16 -5.11
CA CYS A 41 9.07 7.60 -5.54
C CYS A 41 9.15 6.07 -5.56
N ASP A 42 8.16 5.41 -4.97
CA ASP A 42 8.06 3.94 -4.96
C ASP A 42 7.63 3.32 -6.29
N GLU A 43 7.06 4.11 -7.19
CA GLU A 43 6.61 3.65 -8.52
C GLU A 43 7.63 3.94 -9.62
N CYS A 44 8.04 5.21 -9.78
CA CYS A 44 8.90 5.64 -10.90
C CYS A 44 10.34 5.93 -10.51
N GLU A 45 10.69 5.73 -9.23
CA GLU A 45 12.07 5.84 -8.73
C GLU A 45 12.70 7.24 -8.85
N ALA A 46 11.92 8.28 -9.14
CA ALA A 46 12.37 9.66 -9.07
C ALA A 46 12.84 10.02 -7.65
N ILE A 47 13.97 10.71 -7.53
CA ILE A 47 14.64 11.03 -6.27
C ILE A 47 14.74 12.54 -6.07
N TRP A 48 14.44 12.99 -4.84
CA TRP A 48 14.64 14.37 -4.38
C TRP A 48 15.58 14.40 -3.17
N LEU A 49 16.59 15.27 -3.22
CA LEU A 49 17.57 15.46 -2.14
C LEU A 49 17.16 16.55 -1.14
N GLN A 50 16.09 17.27 -1.43
CA GLN A 50 15.51 18.31 -0.59
C GLN A 50 14.12 17.87 -0.13
N PRO A 51 13.63 18.39 1.02
CA PRO A 51 12.34 18.03 1.59
C PRO A 51 11.17 18.69 0.83
N SER A 52 11.16 18.60 -0.49
CA SER A 52 10.11 19.12 -1.36
C SER A 52 10.18 18.47 -2.74
N THR A 53 9.04 18.01 -3.24
CA THR A 53 8.89 17.46 -4.60
C THR A 53 8.91 18.54 -5.71
N SER A 54 8.88 19.82 -5.34
CA SER A 54 8.98 20.95 -6.29
C SER A 54 10.42 21.30 -6.66
N THR A 55 11.39 20.61 -6.07
CA THR A 55 12.84 20.83 -6.31
C THR A 55 13.36 19.96 -7.45
N GLU A 56 14.62 20.14 -7.81
CA GLU A 56 15.26 19.31 -8.84
C GLU A 56 15.23 17.83 -8.44
N HIS A 57 14.85 16.99 -9.39
CA HIS A 57 14.80 15.54 -9.21
C HIS A 57 15.80 14.86 -10.13
N GLN A 58 16.16 13.64 -9.76
CA GLN A 58 17.03 12.78 -10.56
C GLN A 58 16.48 11.36 -10.57
N PHE A 59 16.96 10.55 -11.52
CA PHE A 59 16.68 9.12 -11.57
C PHE A 59 17.95 8.33 -11.28
N PRO A 60 17.86 7.18 -10.60
CA PRO A 60 19.00 6.29 -10.46
C PRO A 60 19.40 5.70 -11.83
N ASP A 61 20.66 5.28 -11.94
CA ASP A 61 21.10 4.51 -13.09
C ASP A 61 20.43 3.12 -13.08
N SER A 62 19.82 2.75 -14.22
CA SER A 62 19.05 1.51 -14.34
C SER A 62 19.88 0.22 -14.25
N GLN A 63 21.16 0.27 -14.58
CA GLN A 63 22.06 -0.89 -14.57
C GLN A 63 22.80 -1.00 -13.23
N GLN A 64 23.11 0.14 -12.63
CA GLN A 64 23.82 0.23 -11.37
C GLN A 64 23.18 1.30 -10.47
N PRO A 65 22.03 0.99 -9.84
CA PRO A 65 21.32 1.95 -9.01
C PRO A 65 22.09 2.19 -7.71
N LEU A 66 22.62 3.41 -7.56
CA LEU A 66 23.38 3.85 -6.39
C LEU A 66 22.60 4.89 -5.59
N CYS A 67 22.82 4.89 -4.27
CA CYS A 67 22.36 5.95 -3.39
C CYS A 67 23.08 7.26 -3.77
N PRO A 68 22.34 8.36 -4.02
CA PRO A 68 22.94 9.61 -4.47
C PRO A 68 23.76 10.33 -3.39
N ILE A 69 23.60 9.93 -2.12
CA ILE A 69 24.29 10.53 -0.98
C ILE A 69 25.49 9.69 -0.55
N SER A 70 25.32 8.38 -0.39
CA SER A 70 26.40 7.49 0.09
C SER A 70 27.24 6.86 -1.02
N GLY A 71 26.73 6.82 -2.27
CA GLY A 71 27.34 6.09 -3.39
C GLY A 71 27.26 4.57 -3.29
N GLY A 72 26.66 4.02 -2.22
CA GLY A 72 26.43 2.58 -2.06
C GLY A 72 25.23 2.07 -2.85
N PRO A 73 24.93 0.75 -2.83
CA PRO A 73 23.77 0.18 -3.54
C PRO A 73 22.45 0.81 -3.09
N LEU A 74 21.59 1.20 -4.04
CA LEU A 74 20.31 1.84 -3.74
C LEU A 74 19.35 0.93 -2.98
N TYR A 75 19.37 -0.38 -3.26
CA TYR A 75 18.50 -1.38 -2.63
C TYR A 75 19.24 -2.28 -1.61
N GLY A 76 20.34 -1.78 -1.05
CA GLY A 76 21.09 -2.46 0.01
C GLY A 76 20.70 -2.02 1.42
N ASP A 77 21.27 -2.68 2.43
CA ASP A 77 20.98 -2.37 3.85
C ASP A 77 21.35 -0.93 4.25
N ASP A 78 22.37 -0.37 3.60
CA ASP A 78 22.85 1.01 3.81
C ASP A 78 21.95 2.07 3.16
N SER A 79 20.95 1.69 2.38
CA SER A 79 19.91 2.58 1.87
C SER A 79 18.57 1.88 2.05
N ARG A 80 17.91 2.12 3.18
CA ARG A 80 16.62 1.50 3.51
C ARG A 80 15.50 2.52 3.57
N TRP A 81 14.24 2.08 3.60
CA TRP A 81 13.11 2.97 3.88
C TRP A 81 13.25 3.60 5.27
N ALA A 82 13.00 4.90 5.38
CA ALA A 82 13.09 5.66 6.63
C ALA A 82 12.13 5.10 7.69
N LEU A 83 12.57 5.16 8.95
CA LEU A 83 11.76 4.87 10.13
C LEU A 83 11.48 6.19 10.85
N PRO A 84 10.45 6.26 11.71
CA PRO A 84 10.17 7.49 12.46
C PRO A 84 11.36 7.95 13.30
N SER A 85 12.21 7.02 13.73
CA SER A 85 13.43 7.28 14.50
C SER A 85 14.56 7.95 13.70
N ASP A 86 14.45 8.08 12.37
CA ASP A 86 15.45 8.80 11.56
C ASP A 86 15.08 10.25 11.26
N LEU A 87 13.83 10.65 11.53
CA LEU A 87 13.34 12.00 11.27
C LEU A 87 13.96 13.10 12.16
N PRO A 88 14.23 12.86 13.46
CA PRO A 88 14.80 13.90 14.31
C PRO A 88 16.12 14.45 13.75
N ASP A 89 16.26 15.78 13.74
CA ASP A 89 17.44 16.51 13.25
C ASP A 89 17.81 16.25 11.77
N SER A 90 16.88 15.70 10.98
CA SER A 90 17.12 15.36 9.57
C SER A 90 16.87 16.53 8.60
N GLY A 91 16.07 17.52 9.00
CA GLY A 91 15.57 18.60 8.15
C GLY A 91 14.34 18.21 7.32
N TRP A 92 13.82 16.99 7.49
CA TRP A 92 12.63 16.48 6.80
C TRP A 92 11.39 16.49 7.70
N GLU A 93 11.55 16.67 9.00
CA GLU A 93 10.49 16.48 10.00
C GLU A 93 9.23 17.35 9.81
N SER A 94 9.36 18.49 9.12
CA SER A 94 8.24 19.43 8.90
C SER A 94 7.45 19.16 7.61
N GLU A 95 8.00 18.34 6.70
CA GLU A 95 7.44 18.11 5.35
C GLU A 95 6.90 16.69 5.18
N VAL A 96 7.13 15.82 6.16
CA VAL A 96 6.72 14.41 6.12
C VAL A 96 5.32 14.19 6.64
N ILE A 97 4.63 13.28 5.97
CA ILE A 97 3.37 12.66 6.36
C ILE A 97 3.69 11.23 6.80
N ILE A 98 3.08 10.81 7.92
CA ILE A 98 3.28 9.47 8.50
C ILE A 98 1.93 8.76 8.49
N ASP A 99 1.79 7.80 7.58
CA ASP A 99 0.62 6.94 7.49
C ASP A 99 0.82 5.68 8.34
N LEU A 100 -0.13 5.45 9.25
CA LEU A 100 -0.18 4.22 10.01
C LEU A 100 -0.92 3.14 9.20
N PRO A 101 -0.38 1.92 9.11
CA PRO A 101 -1.06 0.79 8.47
C PRO A 101 -2.40 0.52 9.17
N SER A 102 -3.46 0.33 8.37
CA SER A 102 -4.85 0.33 8.85
C SER A 102 -5.28 -0.91 9.65
N ASP A 103 -4.42 -1.93 9.82
CA ASP A 103 -4.77 -3.25 10.38
C ASP A 103 -4.34 -3.44 11.84
N CYS A 104 -4.86 -2.60 12.74
CA CYS A 104 -4.84 -2.87 14.19
C CYS A 104 -6.17 -2.50 14.84
N VAL A 105 -7.29 -2.99 14.29
CA VAL A 105 -8.48 -3.19 15.12
C VAL A 105 -8.42 -4.63 15.63
N PRO A 106 -8.17 -4.88 16.93
CA PRO A 106 -8.45 -6.20 17.47
C PRO A 106 -9.94 -6.46 17.26
N ASP A 107 -10.25 -7.57 16.59
CA ASP A 107 -11.61 -8.08 16.45
C ASP A 107 -12.24 -8.23 17.84
N LEU A 108 -13.01 -7.21 18.26
CA LEU A 108 -13.76 -7.20 19.51
C LEU A 108 -15.02 -8.08 19.43
N GLU A 109 -15.12 -8.98 18.44
CA GLU A 109 -16.17 -10.00 18.37
C GLU A 109 -15.71 -11.35 18.93
N SER A 110 -14.40 -11.58 19.04
CA SER A 110 -13.83 -12.83 19.56
C SER A 110 -13.88 -13.01 21.08
N LEU A 111 -14.39 -12.03 21.86
CA LEU A 111 -14.54 -12.13 23.32
C LEU A 111 -15.92 -12.64 23.80
N ASN A 112 -16.85 -12.94 22.90
CA ASN A 112 -18.19 -13.42 23.29
C ASN A 112 -18.32 -14.95 23.46
N TYR A 113 -17.23 -15.72 23.32
CA TYR A 113 -17.25 -17.17 23.60
C TYR A 113 -16.93 -17.47 25.07
N ALA A 114 -17.77 -16.99 25.99
CA ALA A 114 -17.86 -17.56 27.33
C ALA A 114 -19.15 -17.09 28.03
N THR A 115 -20.30 -17.57 27.57
CA THR A 115 -21.37 -17.88 28.53
C THR A 115 -21.92 -19.25 28.19
N SER A 116 -21.39 -20.24 28.90
CA SER A 116 -21.88 -21.61 28.86
C SER A 116 -23.33 -21.60 29.33
N THR A 117 -24.20 -22.12 28.47
CA THR A 117 -25.57 -22.52 28.80
C THR A 117 -25.57 -23.49 29.97
N ASP A 118 -26.23 -23.13 31.07
CA ASP A 118 -26.78 -24.08 32.03
C ASP A 118 -28.31 -23.96 32.06
N SER A 119 -28.94 -25.10 32.26
CA SER A 119 -30.27 -25.49 31.82
C SER A 119 -31.43 -24.85 32.61
N ALA A 120 -32.61 -24.71 32.00
CA ALA A 120 -33.84 -25.38 32.43
C ALA A 120 -35.09 -24.87 31.71
N SER A 121 -35.92 -25.85 31.34
CA SER A 121 -37.21 -25.81 30.65
C SER A 121 -38.25 -24.86 31.23
N THR A 122 -39.13 -24.33 30.38
CA THR A 122 -40.59 -24.54 30.53
C THR A 122 -41.35 -24.18 29.26
N ASP A 123 -42.19 -25.15 28.92
CA ASP A 123 -43.35 -25.17 28.03
C ASP A 123 -44.19 -23.88 28.05
N ASN A 124 -44.56 -23.36 26.86
CA ASN A 124 -45.96 -23.06 26.60
C ASN A 124 -46.27 -22.92 25.09
N SER A 125 -47.20 -23.77 24.68
CA SER A 125 -48.04 -23.73 23.49
C SER A 125 -48.67 -22.35 23.22
N VAL A 126 -48.73 -21.92 21.96
CA VAL A 126 -50.00 -21.60 21.26
C VAL A 126 -49.79 -21.45 19.75
N ASP A 127 -50.58 -22.22 19.02
CA ASP A 127 -50.95 -22.15 17.61
C ASP A 127 -51.74 -20.87 17.31
N ILE A 128 -51.38 -20.09 16.27
CA ILE A 128 -52.39 -19.41 15.44
C ILE A 128 -51.90 -19.21 14.00
N THR A 129 -52.80 -19.59 13.10
CA THR A 129 -52.78 -19.67 11.65
C THR A 129 -52.68 -18.34 10.87
N SER A 130 -52.45 -18.50 9.55
CA SER A 130 -52.83 -17.62 8.41
C SER A 130 -51.93 -16.42 8.07
N LYS A 131 -51.77 -15.96 6.83
CA LYS A 131 -52.07 -16.40 5.45
C LYS A 131 -51.62 -15.23 4.53
N ASP A 132 -51.37 -15.56 3.26
CA ASP A 132 -51.47 -14.71 2.05
C ASP A 132 -50.21 -14.04 1.45
N ALA A 133 -49.91 -14.55 0.24
CA ALA A 133 -49.56 -13.86 -1.03
C ALA A 133 -48.57 -12.69 -1.01
N SER A 134 -47.57 -12.63 -1.89
CA SER A 134 -47.79 -12.57 -3.35
C SER A 134 -46.49 -12.77 -4.13
N GLU A 135 -46.59 -13.47 -5.26
CA GLU A 135 -45.60 -13.63 -6.31
C GLU A 135 -45.37 -12.32 -7.09
N SER A 136 -44.20 -12.17 -7.72
CA SER A 136 -44.04 -11.55 -9.05
C SER A 136 -42.60 -11.77 -9.55
N GLU A 137 -42.47 -12.69 -10.50
CA GLU A 137 -41.36 -12.85 -11.43
C GLU A 137 -41.45 -11.76 -12.52
N SER A 138 -40.34 -11.41 -13.19
CA SER A 138 -40.29 -11.13 -14.64
C SER A 138 -38.88 -10.78 -15.11
N GLU A 139 -38.30 -11.67 -15.90
CA GLU A 139 -37.17 -11.47 -16.81
C GLU A 139 -37.53 -10.57 -18.01
N ASN A 140 -36.52 -9.92 -18.61
CA ASN A 140 -36.16 -9.99 -20.05
C ASN A 140 -35.39 -8.72 -20.49
N ARG A 141 -34.13 -8.84 -20.88
CA ARG A 141 -33.62 -9.11 -22.24
C ARG A 141 -33.70 -7.90 -23.17
N SER A 142 -32.54 -7.39 -23.56
CA SER A 142 -32.29 -6.88 -24.92
C SER A 142 -30.83 -7.05 -25.30
N THR A 143 -30.63 -7.37 -26.56
CA THR A 143 -29.49 -8.03 -27.18
C THR A 143 -28.90 -7.15 -28.27
N SER A 144 -27.65 -7.41 -28.65
CA SER A 144 -27.00 -7.10 -29.94
C SER A 144 -26.27 -5.74 -29.98
N THR A 145 -25.02 -5.60 -30.47
CA THR A 145 -24.31 -6.21 -31.62
C THR A 145 -22.79 -5.97 -31.38
N LYS A 146 -21.84 -6.93 -31.43
CA LYS A 146 -21.04 -7.43 -32.60
C LYS A 146 -20.43 -6.25 -33.44
N ILE A 147 -19.17 -6.14 -33.86
CA ILE A 147 -17.95 -6.96 -34.13
C ILE A 147 -16.78 -5.92 -34.23
N ASP A 148 -15.49 -6.17 -33.96
CA ASP A 148 -14.41 -6.72 -34.82
C ASP A 148 -13.13 -6.74 -33.94
N ASP A 149 -12.50 -7.88 -33.66
CA ASP A 149 -11.48 -8.56 -34.50
C ASP A 149 -10.29 -7.67 -34.86
N GLN A 150 -9.20 -7.74 -34.08
CA GLN A 150 -7.82 -7.65 -34.59
C GLN A 150 -6.88 -8.52 -33.74
N THR A 151 -6.76 -9.77 -34.18
CA THR A 151 -5.52 -10.48 -34.51
C THR A 151 -4.28 -10.25 -33.64
N PHE A 152 -3.94 -11.32 -32.91
CA PHE A 152 -2.62 -11.69 -32.39
C PHE A 152 -1.54 -11.59 -33.49
N GLY A 153 -0.57 -10.67 -33.31
CA GLY A 153 0.66 -10.63 -34.10
C GLY A 153 1.84 -11.07 -33.23
N GLN A 154 2.20 -12.34 -33.30
CA GLN A 154 3.52 -12.80 -32.88
C GLN A 154 4.50 -12.47 -34.01
N ASP A 155 5.43 -11.56 -33.77
CA ASP A 155 6.62 -11.43 -34.62
C ASP A 155 7.82 -11.08 -33.71
N GLU A 156 8.44 -12.11 -33.16
CA GLU A 156 9.87 -12.06 -32.84
C GLU A 156 10.65 -12.50 -34.09
N PRO A 157 11.68 -11.73 -34.48
CA PRO A 157 12.94 -12.38 -34.82
C PRO A 157 14.17 -11.62 -34.30
N GLY A 158 14.88 -12.26 -33.36
CA GLY A 158 16.33 -12.53 -33.35
C GLY A 158 17.39 -11.41 -33.48
N PRO A 159 18.62 -11.63 -32.94
CA PRO A 159 19.68 -10.63 -32.89
C PRO A 159 20.55 -10.58 -34.16
N GLY A 160 21.07 -9.39 -34.47
CA GLY A 160 22.10 -9.10 -35.48
C GLY A 160 22.04 -7.60 -35.83
N CYS A 161 23.05 -6.76 -35.61
CA CYS A 161 24.49 -6.89 -35.83
C CYS A 161 25.28 -6.21 -34.70
#